data_AF-A0A381EHS8-F1
#
_entry.id   AF-A0A381EHS8-F1
#
_cell.length_a   1.000
_cell.length_b   1.000
_cell.length_c   1.000
_cell.angle_alpha   90.00
_cell.angle_beta   90.00
_cell.angle_gamma   90.00
#
_symmetry.space_group_name_H-M   'P 1'
#
loop_
_entity.id
_entity.type
_entity.pdbx_description
1 polymer ?
#
loop_
_entity_poly.entity_id
_entity_poly.type
_entity_poly.pdbx_seq_one_letter_code
_entity_poly.pdbx_strand_id
1 'polypeptide(L)'
;MNYICECVLAYHFKNFTPKQENFLAQIDDVIFKEQMKDFILNKQFRYDLYGKELLKLSDKQIDNYLFNTQFVLLDYPTSHTFKDCEENLKWTYIEFISRLENEDFTPKSAKTLMMGIDINKRVFFSLLINLMTLNLVGICVPNTTRKIDEVKFYNHSLLKNQKLSEEYIFACALTGGGISLDSLERAFLNHYFNENQMNLEELFERIYQNENFHFNDANNQACKDRESVFTQLSLHYKKFLRRLPILMKLEMF
;
A
#
# COMPACT_ATOMS: atom_id res chain seq x y z
N MET A 1 -5.23 -16.15 -28.22
CA MET A 1 -4.84 -15.32 -27.06
C MET A 1 -4.53 -16.32 -25.96
N ASN A 2 -3.32 -16.27 -25.41
CA ASN A 2 -2.83 -17.28 -24.47
C ASN A 2 -2.87 -16.71 -23.06
N TYR A 3 -3.26 -17.53 -22.10
CA TYR A 3 -3.20 -17.19 -20.68
C TYR A 3 -1.76 -16.91 -20.26
N ILE A 4 -1.52 -15.78 -19.59
CA ILE A 4 -0.23 -15.41 -19.01
C ILE A 4 -0.20 -15.82 -17.54
N CYS A 5 -0.99 -15.15 -16.71
CA CYS A 5 -1.08 -15.37 -15.26
C CYS A 5 -2.25 -14.59 -14.65
N GLU A 6 -2.56 -14.90 -13.39
CA GLU A 6 -3.38 -14.08 -12.49
C GLU A 6 -2.61 -12.81 -12.08
N CYS A 7 -3.24 -11.64 -12.13
CA CYS A 7 -2.68 -10.33 -11.78
C CYS A 7 -2.33 -10.20 -10.29
N VAL A 8 -3.07 -10.88 -9.41
CA VAL A 8 -2.90 -10.74 -7.97
C VAL A 8 -1.63 -11.49 -7.53
N LEU A 9 -0.55 -10.76 -7.28
CA LEU A 9 0.75 -11.34 -6.91
C LEU A 9 0.69 -12.32 -5.73
N ALA A 10 -0.11 -12.00 -4.70
CA ALA A 10 -0.31 -12.87 -3.54
C ALA A 10 -0.77 -14.28 -3.90
N TYR A 11 -1.50 -14.44 -5.01
CA TYR A 11 -1.94 -15.75 -5.50
C TYR A 11 -0.79 -16.69 -5.87
N HIS A 12 0.35 -16.14 -6.33
CA HIS A 12 1.52 -16.91 -6.76
C HIS A 12 2.45 -17.30 -5.61
N PHE A 13 2.29 -16.66 -4.45
CA PHE A 13 3.14 -16.86 -3.28
C PHE A 13 2.38 -17.45 -2.08
N LYS A 14 1.15 -17.91 -2.29
CA LYS A 14 0.42 -18.67 -1.26
C LYS A 14 1.13 -20.00 -0.97
N ASN A 15 1.23 -20.31 0.32
CA ASN A 15 1.77 -21.58 0.78
C ASN A 15 0.69 -22.67 0.63
N PHE A 16 0.93 -23.60 -0.28
CA PHE A 16 0.17 -24.84 -0.37
C PHE A 16 0.80 -25.88 0.56
N THR A 17 -0.01 -26.81 1.07
CA THR A 17 0.54 -27.97 1.80
C THR A 17 1.41 -28.82 0.86
N PRO A 18 2.38 -29.61 1.36
CA PRO A 18 3.20 -30.48 0.51
C PRO A 18 2.35 -31.42 -0.36
N LYS A 19 1.21 -31.90 0.15
CA LYS A 19 0.26 -32.73 -0.61
C LYS A 19 -0.37 -31.96 -1.78
N GLN A 20 -0.76 -30.71 -1.56
CA GLN A 20 -1.32 -29.85 -2.60
C GLN A 20 -0.26 -29.45 -3.63
N GLU A 21 0.96 -29.09 -3.20
CA GLU A 21 2.07 -28.79 -4.12
C GLU A 21 2.37 -29.99 -5.02
N ASN A 22 2.45 -31.20 -4.45
CA ASN A 22 2.68 -32.43 -5.22
C ASN A 22 1.53 -32.73 -6.21
N PHE A 23 0.27 -32.57 -5.80
CA PHE A 23 -0.88 -32.75 -6.68
C PHE A 23 -0.86 -31.75 -7.85
N LEU A 24 -0.65 -30.47 -7.56
CA LEU A 24 -0.61 -29.42 -8.58
C LEU A 24 0.57 -29.63 -9.54
N ALA A 25 1.72 -30.08 -9.06
CA ALA A 25 2.91 -30.33 -9.88
C ALA A 25 2.69 -31.41 -10.94
N GLN A 26 1.74 -32.34 -10.75
CA GLN A 26 1.42 -33.41 -11.70
C GLN A 26 0.51 -32.98 -12.85
N ILE A 27 -0.05 -31.76 -12.79
CA ILE A 27 -0.97 -31.25 -13.81
C ILE A 27 -0.18 -30.48 -14.88
N ASP A 28 -0.16 -30.96 -16.11
CA ASP A 28 0.54 -30.26 -17.21
C ASP A 28 -0.26 -29.09 -17.79
N ASP A 29 -1.58 -29.23 -17.89
CA ASP A 29 -2.47 -28.19 -18.40
C ASP A 29 -2.50 -26.99 -17.43
N VAL A 30 -1.99 -25.85 -17.88
CA VAL A 30 -1.88 -24.63 -17.07
C VAL A 30 -3.25 -24.11 -16.64
N ILE A 31 -4.25 -24.16 -17.53
CA ILE A 31 -5.59 -23.65 -17.21
C ILE A 31 -6.25 -24.55 -16.17
N PHE A 32 -6.15 -25.87 -16.36
CA PHE A 32 -6.70 -26.83 -15.39
C PHE A 32 -5.99 -26.75 -14.04
N LYS A 33 -4.66 -26.60 -14.02
CA LYS A 33 -3.88 -26.38 -12.79
C LYS A 33 -4.37 -25.16 -12.02
N GLU A 34 -4.62 -24.05 -12.70
CA GLU A 34 -5.12 -22.82 -12.09
C GLU A 34 -6.56 -22.98 -11.58
N GLN A 35 -7.42 -23.70 -12.31
CA GLN A 35 -8.76 -24.05 -11.83
C GLN A 35 -8.74 -24.89 -10.54
N MET A 36 -7.79 -25.83 -10.44
CA MET A 36 -7.60 -26.62 -9.21
C MET A 36 -7.10 -25.76 -8.05
N LYS A 37 -6.19 -24.81 -8.31
CA LYS A 37 -5.77 -23.83 -7.30
C LYS A 37 -6.95 -23.00 -6.80
N ASP A 38 -7.85 -22.58 -7.69
CA ASP A 38 -9.03 -21.80 -7.31
C ASP A 38 -9.98 -22.60 -6.43
N PHE A 39 -10.19 -23.87 -6.75
CA PHE A 39 -10.99 -24.78 -5.93
C PHE A 39 -10.38 -24.97 -4.54
N ILE A 40 -9.07 -25.24 -4.47
CA ILE A 40 -8.33 -25.42 -3.20
C ILE A 40 -8.41 -24.15 -2.33
N LEU A 41 -8.32 -22.97 -2.95
CA LEU A 41 -8.28 -21.69 -2.27
C LEU A 41 -9.66 -21.05 -2.07
N ASN A 42 -10.73 -21.71 -2.53
CA ASN A 42 -12.09 -21.17 -2.59
C ASN A 42 -12.14 -19.75 -3.19
N LYS A 43 -11.45 -19.55 -4.32
CA LYS A 43 -11.33 -18.23 -4.97
C LYS A 43 -12.61 -17.88 -5.71
N GLN A 44 -13.18 -16.73 -5.39
CA GLN A 44 -14.44 -16.26 -5.98
C GLN A 44 -14.25 -15.41 -7.24
N PHE A 45 -13.10 -14.71 -7.35
CA PHE A 45 -12.80 -13.80 -8.44
C PHE A 45 -11.36 -13.93 -8.91
N ARG A 46 -11.18 -13.85 -10.23
CA ARG A 46 -9.89 -13.84 -10.92
C ARG A 46 -9.70 -12.58 -11.71
N TYR A 47 -8.46 -12.12 -11.76
CA TYR A 47 -8.01 -11.07 -12.67
C TYR A 47 -6.92 -11.69 -13.53
N ASP A 48 -7.25 -12.11 -14.74
CA ASP A 48 -6.31 -12.82 -15.60
C ASP A 48 -5.72 -11.90 -16.68
N LEU A 49 -4.42 -12.08 -16.94
CA LEU A 49 -3.74 -11.48 -18.09
C LEU A 49 -3.68 -12.46 -19.25
N TYR A 50 -4.00 -11.97 -20.45
CA TYR A 50 -3.93 -12.71 -21.70
C TYR A 50 -3.06 -11.97 -22.72
N GLY A 51 -2.22 -12.70 -23.45
CA GLY A 51 -1.30 -12.17 -24.46
C GLY A 51 -1.49 -12.80 -25.84
N LYS A 52 -1.08 -12.10 -26.90
CA LYS A 52 -1.03 -12.68 -28.26
C LYS A 52 0.19 -13.59 -28.44
N GLU A 53 1.36 -13.13 -28.01
CA GLU A 53 2.61 -13.87 -28.04
C GLU A 53 3.17 -13.97 -26.62
N LEU A 54 3.58 -15.18 -26.22
CA LEU A 54 4.20 -15.42 -24.93
C LEU A 54 5.70 -15.58 -25.15
N LEU A 55 6.47 -14.56 -24.75
CA LEU A 55 7.92 -14.68 -24.68
C LEU A 55 8.29 -15.37 -23.38
N LYS A 56 8.87 -16.57 -23.49
CA LYS A 56 9.39 -17.28 -22.32
C LYS A 56 10.69 -16.60 -21.87
N LEU A 57 10.68 -16.08 -20.64
CA LEU A 57 11.87 -15.53 -20.01
C LEU A 57 12.76 -16.67 -19.48
N SER A 58 14.07 -16.51 -19.62
CA SER A 58 15.04 -17.36 -18.91
C SER A 58 15.07 -17.02 -17.43
N ASP A 59 15.50 -17.96 -16.58
CA ASP A 59 15.62 -17.74 -15.13
C ASP A 59 16.49 -16.53 -14.79
N LYS A 60 17.58 -16.32 -15.55
CA LYS A 60 18.45 -15.14 -15.39
C LYS A 60 17.71 -13.84 -15.70
N GLN A 61 16.85 -13.82 -16.71
CA GLN A 61 16.03 -12.64 -17.02
C GLN A 61 14.99 -12.40 -15.93
N ILE A 62 14.31 -13.46 -15.48
CA ILE A 62 13.34 -13.38 -14.38
C ILE A 62 14.00 -12.80 -13.13
N ASP A 63 15.15 -13.33 -12.72
CA ASP A 63 15.88 -12.84 -11.56
C ASP A 63 16.33 -11.39 -11.74
N ASN A 64 16.82 -11.03 -12.93
CA ASN A 64 17.17 -9.65 -13.22
C ASN A 64 15.97 -8.70 -13.11
N TYR A 65 14.79 -9.07 -13.62
CA TYR A 65 13.59 -8.25 -13.46
C TYR A 65 13.17 -8.15 -12.01
N LEU A 66 13.03 -9.28 -11.32
CA LEU A 66 12.57 -9.34 -9.93
C LEU A 66 13.47 -8.54 -8.99
N PHE A 67 14.79 -8.66 -9.09
CA PHE A 67 15.72 -7.99 -8.20
C PHE A 67 15.92 -6.50 -8.52
N ASN A 68 15.64 -6.07 -9.76
CA ASN A 68 15.68 -4.66 -10.13
C ASN A 68 14.34 -3.94 -9.90
N THR A 69 13.23 -4.67 -9.67
CA THR A 69 11.95 -4.08 -9.27
C THR A 69 12.14 -3.23 -8.01
N GLN A 70 11.63 -2.00 -8.05
CA GLN A 70 11.70 -1.06 -6.95
C GLN A 70 10.42 -1.09 -6.11
N PHE A 71 10.59 -0.89 -4.81
CA PHE A 71 9.53 -0.86 -3.82
C PHE A 71 9.61 0.44 -3.03
N VAL A 72 8.46 0.95 -2.61
CA VAL A 72 8.34 2.17 -1.83
C VAL A 72 7.41 1.95 -0.64
N LEU A 73 7.65 2.65 0.47
CA LEU A 73 6.75 2.66 1.61
C LEU A 73 5.49 3.47 1.24
N LEU A 74 4.31 2.98 1.62
CA LEU A 74 3.02 3.65 1.42
C LEU A 74 2.40 4.15 2.72
N ASP A 75 2.66 3.44 3.81
CA ASP A 75 2.12 3.75 5.13
C ASP A 75 2.90 3.05 6.25
N TYR A 76 2.60 3.41 7.49
CA TYR A 76 3.11 2.76 8.69
C TYR A 76 2.13 1.72 9.25
N PRO A 77 2.65 0.67 9.91
CA PRO A 77 1.80 -0.29 10.60
C PRO A 77 1.13 0.38 11.80
N THR A 78 -0.12 0.02 12.04
CA THR A 78 -0.89 0.39 13.23
C THR A 78 -0.68 -0.66 14.33
N SER A 79 -1.21 -0.40 15.53
CA SER A 79 -1.23 -1.36 16.64
C SER A 79 -1.87 -2.71 16.29
N HIS A 80 -2.74 -2.74 15.27
CA HIS A 80 -3.48 -3.93 14.87
C HIS A 80 -2.91 -4.64 13.64
N THR A 81 -2.03 -3.97 12.87
CA THR A 81 -1.55 -4.48 11.58
C THR A 81 -0.86 -5.85 11.69
N PHE A 82 -0.18 -6.11 12.82
CA PHE A 82 0.53 -7.38 13.07
C PHE A 82 0.04 -8.10 14.33
N LYS A 83 -1.22 -7.89 14.75
CA LYS A 83 -1.73 -8.41 16.02
C LYS A 83 -1.63 -9.94 16.14
N ASP A 84 -1.92 -10.65 15.05
CA ASP A 84 -1.94 -12.12 15.01
C ASP A 84 -0.67 -12.71 14.35
N CYS A 85 0.38 -11.90 14.22
CA CYS A 85 1.64 -12.29 13.60
C CYS A 85 2.62 -12.82 14.65
N GLU A 86 3.34 -13.89 14.34
CA GLU A 86 4.46 -14.36 15.15
C GLU A 86 5.49 -13.24 15.35
N GLU A 87 6.09 -13.16 16.53
CA GLU A 87 6.95 -12.04 16.92
C GLU A 87 8.18 -11.90 16.02
N ASN A 88 8.85 -13.01 15.68
CA ASN A 88 10.00 -13.00 14.78
C ASN A 88 9.63 -12.50 13.37
N LEU A 89 8.46 -12.90 12.88
CA LEU A 89 7.95 -12.45 11.58
C LEU A 89 7.60 -10.96 11.62
N LYS A 90 7.02 -10.48 12.72
CA LYS A 90 6.75 -9.06 12.95
C LYS A 90 8.03 -8.23 12.93
N TRP A 91 9.09 -8.67 13.63
CA TRP A 91 10.40 -7.99 13.59
C TRP A 91 10.99 -7.95 12.19
N THR A 92 10.83 -9.03 11.43
CA THR A 92 11.25 -9.08 10.03
C THR A 92 10.51 -8.03 9.20
N TYR A 93 9.20 -7.89 9.34
CA TYR A 93 8.43 -6.83 8.66
C TYR A 93 8.88 -5.42 9.05
N ILE A 94 9.13 -5.18 10.34
CA ILE A 94 9.62 -3.89 10.84
C ILE A 94 10.98 -3.54 10.23
N GLU A 95 11.89 -4.51 10.10
CA GLU A 95 13.19 -4.32 9.45
C GLU A 95 13.03 -3.94 7.97
N PHE A 96 12.12 -4.57 7.22
CA PHE A 96 11.83 -4.19 5.83
C PHE A 96 11.27 -2.76 5.72
N ILE A 97 10.37 -2.38 6.62
CA ILE A 97 9.80 -1.02 6.66
C ILE A 97 10.89 0.01 6.98
N SER A 98 11.73 -0.25 7.98
CA SER A 98 12.87 0.60 8.34
C SER A 98 13.82 0.79 7.16
N ARG A 99 14.12 -0.28 6.41
CA ARG A 99 14.94 -0.18 5.19
C ARG A 99 14.29 0.68 4.13
N LEU A 100 12.98 0.61 3.94
CA LEU A 100 12.26 1.46 2.99
C LEU A 100 12.21 2.93 3.45
N GLU A 101 12.12 3.18 4.75
CA GLU A 101 12.15 4.51 5.37
C GLU A 101 13.51 5.20 5.27
N ASN A 102 14.61 4.44 5.40
CA ASN A 102 15.98 4.96 5.26
C ASN A 102 16.17 5.73 3.94
N GLU A 103 17.10 6.69 3.91
CA GLU A 103 17.37 7.51 2.72
C GLU A 103 16.11 8.23 2.20
N ASP A 104 15.37 8.87 3.11
CA ASP A 104 14.26 9.78 2.79
C ASP A 104 13.15 9.12 1.95
N PHE A 105 12.75 7.91 2.35
CA PHE A 105 11.68 7.11 1.74
C PHE A 105 11.84 6.86 0.23
N THR A 106 13.05 6.99 -0.31
CA THR A 106 13.32 6.77 -1.73
C THR A 106 13.06 5.32 -2.13
N PRO A 107 12.53 5.05 -3.35
CA PRO A 107 12.30 3.70 -3.83
C PRO A 107 13.56 2.84 -3.85
N LYS A 108 13.45 1.60 -3.34
CA LYS A 108 14.58 0.67 -3.24
C LYS A 108 14.36 -0.56 -4.07
N SER A 109 15.39 -0.97 -4.81
CA SER A 109 15.35 -2.23 -5.55
C SER A 109 15.24 -3.42 -4.59
N ALA A 110 14.61 -4.51 -5.02
CA ALA A 110 14.61 -5.76 -4.28
C ALA A 110 16.03 -6.23 -3.94
N LYS A 111 16.98 -6.03 -4.86
CA LYS A 111 18.40 -6.30 -4.62
C LYS A 111 18.91 -5.54 -3.40
N THR A 112 18.68 -4.23 -3.35
CA THR A 112 19.09 -3.37 -2.22
C THR A 112 18.42 -3.80 -0.92
N LEU A 113 17.11 -4.09 -0.94
CA LEU A 113 16.37 -4.49 0.25
C LEU A 113 16.88 -5.82 0.84
N MET A 114 17.28 -6.77 -0.02
CA MET A 114 17.79 -8.07 0.40
C MET A 114 19.26 -8.04 0.86
N MET A 115 20.02 -6.98 0.56
CA MET A 115 21.45 -6.91 0.91
C MET A 115 21.68 -7.08 2.42
N GLY A 116 22.54 -8.03 2.78
CA GLY A 116 22.88 -8.30 4.18
C GLY A 116 21.81 -9.05 4.98
N ILE A 117 20.76 -9.58 4.33
CA ILE A 117 19.76 -10.44 4.96
C ILE A 117 19.96 -11.88 4.47
N ASP A 118 20.15 -12.82 5.39
CA ASP A 118 20.27 -14.25 5.06
C ASP A 118 18.89 -14.92 4.99
N ILE A 119 18.19 -14.69 3.88
CA ILE A 119 16.91 -15.33 3.56
C ILE A 119 16.91 -15.79 2.10
N ASN A 120 16.15 -16.85 1.79
CA ASN A 120 16.02 -17.28 0.40
C ASN A 120 15.06 -16.38 -0.40
N LYS A 121 15.20 -16.40 -1.72
CA LYS A 121 14.42 -15.58 -2.67
C LYS A 121 12.90 -15.73 -2.50
N ARG A 122 12.40 -16.96 -2.32
CA ARG A 122 10.95 -17.23 -2.19
C ARG A 122 10.38 -16.59 -0.93
N VAL A 123 11.07 -16.73 0.19
CA VAL A 123 10.69 -16.13 1.48
C VAL A 123 10.76 -14.60 1.40
N PHE A 124 11.84 -14.04 0.85
CA PHE A 124 11.98 -12.59 0.66
C PHE A 124 10.81 -11.97 -0.11
N PHE A 125 10.47 -12.51 -1.29
CA PHE A 125 9.34 -11.98 -2.06
C PHE A 125 7.99 -12.24 -1.41
N SER A 126 7.80 -13.37 -0.70
CA SER A 126 6.59 -13.62 0.09
C SER A 126 6.39 -12.56 1.18
N LEU A 127 7.46 -12.16 1.88
CA LEU A 127 7.41 -11.10 2.90
C LEU A 127 7.03 -9.74 2.30
N LEU A 128 7.65 -9.34 1.19
CA LEU A 128 7.29 -8.11 0.48
C LEU A 128 5.84 -8.13 0.02
N ILE A 129 5.37 -9.26 -0.51
CA ILE A 129 3.98 -9.42 -0.96
C ILE A 129 3.00 -9.32 0.20
N ASN A 130 3.31 -9.87 1.37
CA ASN A 130 2.46 -9.70 2.55
C ASN A 130 2.37 -8.22 2.95
N LEU A 131 3.49 -7.48 2.94
CA LEU A 131 3.48 -6.03 3.20
C LEU A 131 2.65 -5.26 2.16
N MET A 132 2.66 -5.68 0.90
CA MET A 132 1.79 -5.12 -0.14
C MET A 132 0.31 -5.42 0.11
N THR A 133 -0.04 -6.64 0.55
CA THR A 133 -1.44 -6.98 0.89
C THR A 133 -1.96 -6.20 2.09
N LEU A 134 -1.06 -5.71 2.95
CA LEU A 134 -1.36 -4.82 4.08
C LEU A 134 -1.36 -3.33 3.68
N ASN A 135 -1.18 -3.01 2.39
CA ASN A 135 -1.05 -1.65 1.86
C ASN A 135 0.07 -0.81 2.51
N LEU A 136 1.10 -1.46 3.07
CA LEU A 136 2.25 -0.77 3.66
C LEU A 136 3.34 -0.49 2.62
N VAL A 137 3.44 -1.33 1.59
CA VAL A 137 4.49 -1.26 0.56
C VAL A 137 3.85 -1.31 -0.82
N GLY A 138 4.42 -0.58 -1.77
CA GLY A 138 4.00 -0.57 -3.17
C GLY A 138 5.13 -0.95 -4.11
N ILE A 139 4.80 -1.58 -5.24
CA ILE A 139 5.72 -1.76 -6.36
C ILE A 139 5.73 -0.47 -7.18
N CYS A 140 6.92 0.01 -7.51
CA CYS A 140 7.08 1.15 -8.38
C CYS A 140 6.91 0.72 -9.84
N VAL A 141 6.24 1.56 -10.62
CA VAL A 141 6.08 1.38 -12.06
C VAL A 141 6.88 2.43 -12.81
N PRO A 142 7.37 2.13 -14.02
CA PRO A 142 8.00 3.15 -14.87
C PRO A 142 7.06 4.34 -15.09
N ASN A 143 7.58 5.54 -14.85
CA ASN A 143 6.86 6.79 -15.04
C ASN A 143 7.57 7.75 -15.97
N THR A 144 6.80 8.71 -16.46
CA THR A 144 7.28 9.85 -17.24
C THR A 144 6.88 11.13 -16.53
N THR A 145 7.61 12.22 -16.77
CA THR A 145 7.26 13.55 -16.24
C THR A 145 5.82 13.92 -16.55
N ARG A 146 5.35 13.63 -17.78
CA ARG A 146 3.96 13.87 -18.18
C ARG A 146 2.95 13.14 -17.28
N LYS A 147 3.17 11.86 -16.96
CA LYS A 147 2.26 11.09 -16.10
C LYS A 147 2.25 11.66 -14.68
N ILE A 148 3.39 12.11 -14.19
CA ILE A 148 3.50 12.77 -12.88
C ILE A 148 2.68 14.07 -12.89
N ASP A 149 2.81 14.91 -13.92
CA ASP A 149 2.06 16.16 -14.05
C ASP A 149 0.54 15.92 -14.13
N GLU A 150 0.11 14.91 -14.89
CA GLU A 150 -1.30 14.50 -14.99
C GLU A 150 -1.86 14.05 -13.63
N VAL A 151 -1.08 13.27 -12.86
CA VAL A 151 -1.44 12.84 -11.50
C VAL A 151 -1.56 14.02 -10.55
N LYS A 152 -0.57 14.92 -10.54
CA LYS A 152 -0.59 16.13 -9.70
C LYS A 152 -1.81 17.00 -10.03
N PHE A 153 -2.09 17.21 -11.31
CA PHE A 153 -3.26 17.98 -11.75
C PHE A 153 -4.57 17.34 -11.29
N TYR A 154 -4.71 16.02 -11.46
CA TYR A 154 -5.88 15.26 -10.99
C TYR A 154 -6.05 15.39 -9.48
N ASN A 155 -5.00 15.14 -8.70
CA ASN A 155 -5.03 15.17 -7.25
C ASN A 155 -5.29 16.57 -6.69
N HIS A 156 -4.72 17.63 -7.27
CA HIS A 156 -5.04 19.00 -6.89
C HIS A 156 -6.49 19.37 -7.22
N SER A 157 -7.02 18.88 -8.34
CA SER A 157 -8.43 19.09 -8.72
C SER A 157 -9.37 18.36 -7.76
N LEU A 158 -8.99 17.17 -7.29
CA LEU A 158 -9.72 16.47 -6.24
C LEU A 158 -9.68 17.25 -4.93
N LEU A 159 -8.51 17.72 -4.47
CA LEU A 159 -8.37 18.49 -3.21
C LEU A 159 -9.26 19.74 -3.17
N LYS A 160 -9.39 20.45 -4.29
CA LYS A 160 -10.20 21.68 -4.37
C LYS A 160 -11.71 21.43 -4.22
N ASN A 161 -12.20 20.28 -4.67
CA ASN A 161 -13.64 19.98 -4.74
C ASN A 161 -14.12 19.08 -3.59
N GLN A 162 -13.31 18.90 -2.54
CA GLN A 162 -13.61 17.90 -1.52
C GLN A 162 -14.80 18.26 -0.65
N LYS A 163 -15.69 17.28 -0.50
CA LYS A 163 -16.58 17.19 0.66
C LYS A 163 -15.91 16.35 1.73
N LEU A 164 -15.94 16.83 2.97
CA LEU A 164 -15.32 16.16 4.12
C LEU A 164 -15.90 14.76 4.39
N SER A 165 -17.09 14.44 3.89
CA SER A 165 -17.81 13.20 4.20
C SER A 165 -17.67 12.06 3.17
N GLU A 166 -17.04 12.29 2.01
CA GLU A 166 -16.88 11.25 0.97
C GLU A 166 -15.55 10.52 1.13
N GLU A 167 -15.30 9.32 0.59
CA GLU A 167 -13.94 8.75 0.50
C GLU A 167 -13.31 9.14 -0.85
N TYR A 168 -12.03 9.54 -0.87
CA TYR A 168 -11.33 9.89 -2.10
C TYR A 168 -10.07 9.03 -2.23
N ILE A 169 -9.88 8.47 -3.42
CA ILE A 169 -8.67 7.76 -3.81
C ILE A 169 -7.84 8.72 -4.67
N PHE A 170 -6.65 9.06 -4.18
CA PHE A 170 -5.70 9.89 -4.91
C PHE A 170 -4.86 9.03 -5.83
N ALA A 171 -4.57 9.52 -7.03
CA ALA A 171 -3.67 8.83 -7.94
C ALA A 171 -2.23 8.89 -7.41
N CYS A 172 -1.49 7.80 -7.51
CA CYS A 172 -0.07 7.75 -7.22
C CYS A 172 0.66 7.43 -8.52
N ALA A 173 1.43 8.40 -9.03
CA ALA A 173 2.20 8.16 -10.24
C ALA A 173 3.16 7.00 -9.99
N LEU A 174 3.92 7.06 -8.89
CA LEU A 174 5.03 6.15 -8.58
C LEU A 174 4.65 4.67 -8.60
N THR A 175 3.47 4.31 -8.10
CA THR A 175 2.97 2.93 -8.12
C THR A 175 1.97 2.65 -9.24
N GLY A 176 1.45 3.69 -9.90
CA GLY A 176 0.34 3.60 -10.84
C GLY A 176 -0.99 3.22 -10.20
N GLY A 177 -1.05 3.15 -8.87
CA GLY A 177 -2.24 2.81 -8.10
C GLY A 177 -2.89 4.03 -7.45
N GLY A 178 -3.79 3.74 -6.51
CA GLY A 178 -4.48 4.73 -5.71
C GLY A 178 -4.03 4.71 -4.24
N ILE A 179 -3.93 5.88 -3.62
CA ILE A 179 -3.71 6.04 -2.18
C ILE A 179 -5.00 6.55 -1.57
N SER A 180 -5.57 5.76 -0.65
CA SER A 180 -6.71 6.17 0.15
C SER A 180 -6.23 7.05 1.31
N LEU A 181 -6.91 8.17 1.49
CA LEU A 181 -6.73 9.07 2.63
C LEU A 181 -8.09 9.24 3.29
N ASP A 182 -8.12 9.14 4.62
CA ASP A 182 -9.36 9.33 5.36
C ASP A 182 -9.81 10.81 5.36
N SER A 183 -11.01 11.07 5.86
CA SER A 183 -11.57 12.43 5.89
C SER A 183 -10.73 13.45 6.64
N LEU A 184 -10.06 13.05 7.72
CA LEU A 184 -9.21 13.95 8.52
C LEU A 184 -7.87 14.18 7.81
N GLU A 185 -7.23 13.12 7.31
CA GLU A 185 -5.97 13.22 6.58
C GLU A 185 -6.10 14.16 5.38
N ARG A 186 -7.23 14.10 4.66
CA ARG A 186 -7.47 15.01 3.54
C ARG A 186 -7.72 16.43 3.97
N ALA A 187 -8.43 16.65 5.09
CA ALA A 187 -8.61 17.98 5.64
C ALA A 187 -7.25 18.60 6.03
N PHE A 188 -6.38 17.81 6.66
CA PHE A 188 -5.02 18.21 7.02
C PHE A 188 -4.14 18.44 5.79
N LEU A 189 -4.23 17.57 4.78
CA LEU A 189 -3.47 17.71 3.53
C LEU A 189 -3.91 18.94 2.73
N ASN A 190 -5.22 19.19 2.66
CA ASN A 190 -5.74 20.39 2.02
C ASN A 190 -5.32 21.66 2.77
N HIS A 191 -5.28 21.63 4.10
CA HIS A 191 -4.73 22.73 4.90
C HIS A 191 -3.23 22.94 4.63
N TYR A 192 -2.45 21.86 4.58
CA TYR A 192 -1.01 21.89 4.26
C TYR A 192 -0.70 22.51 2.89
N PHE A 193 -1.53 22.29 1.88
CA PHE A 193 -1.32 22.92 0.56
C PHE A 193 -1.90 24.34 0.44
N ASN A 194 -2.77 24.76 1.35
CA ASN A 194 -3.45 26.06 1.31
C ASN A 194 -3.03 26.97 2.49
N GLU A 195 -1.78 26.87 2.94
CA GLU A 195 -1.18 27.53 4.14
C GLU A 195 -1.51 29.03 4.33
N ASN A 196 -1.99 29.72 3.29
CA ASN A 196 -2.32 31.14 3.32
C ASN A 196 -3.78 31.48 3.71
N GLN A 197 -4.65 30.51 4.01
CA GLN A 197 -6.10 30.77 4.18
C GLN A 197 -6.72 30.45 5.54
N MET A 198 -6.12 29.59 6.37
CA MET A 198 -6.71 29.13 7.62
C MET A 198 -5.61 28.65 8.56
N ASN A 199 -5.65 28.98 9.85
CA ASN A 199 -4.72 28.40 10.84
C ASN A 199 -5.22 27.02 11.34
N LEU A 200 -4.36 26.24 12.01
CA LEU A 200 -4.71 24.87 12.41
C LEU A 200 -5.88 24.82 13.42
N GLU A 201 -5.98 25.82 14.29
CA GLU A 201 -7.08 25.90 15.27
C GLU A 201 -8.42 26.14 14.58
N GLU A 202 -8.47 27.01 13.58
CA GLU A 202 -9.65 27.25 12.75
C GLU A 202 -10.09 25.99 11.99
N LEU A 203 -9.14 25.18 11.50
CA LEU A 203 -9.45 23.89 10.90
C LEU A 203 -10.08 22.94 11.93
N PHE A 204 -9.54 22.87 13.14
CA PHE A 204 -10.07 22.02 14.21
C PHE A 204 -11.47 22.47 14.62
N GLU A 205 -11.72 23.78 14.71
CA GLU A 205 -13.06 24.33 14.94
C GLU A 205 -14.05 23.89 13.86
N ARG A 206 -13.65 24.00 12.58
CA ARG A 206 -14.49 23.61 11.46
C ARG A 206 -14.82 22.11 11.49
N ILE A 207 -13.87 21.27 11.88
CA ILE A 207 -14.10 19.83 12.02
C ILE A 207 -15.00 19.55 13.23
N TYR A 208 -14.79 20.23 14.36
CA TYR A 208 -15.60 20.08 15.57
C TYR A 208 -17.07 20.48 15.35
N GLN A 209 -17.33 21.54 14.57
CA GLN A 209 -18.68 22.01 14.24
C GLN A 209 -19.40 21.14 13.20
N ASN A 210 -18.70 20.20 12.55
CA ASN A 210 -19.27 19.36 11.52
C ASN A 210 -19.81 18.06 12.12
N GLU A 211 -21.14 17.90 12.10
CA GLU A 211 -21.86 16.77 12.69
C GLU A 211 -21.47 15.39 12.12
N ASN A 212 -20.79 15.33 10.98
CA ASN A 212 -20.33 14.07 10.39
C ASN A 212 -19.08 13.50 11.08
N PHE A 213 -18.41 14.26 11.95
CA PHE A 213 -17.24 13.77 12.68
C PHE A 213 -17.60 13.39 14.11
N HIS A 214 -17.25 12.15 14.46
CA HIS A 214 -17.38 11.64 15.82
C HIS A 214 -16.02 11.12 16.28
N PHE A 215 -15.63 11.51 17.48
CA PHE A 215 -14.35 11.15 18.06
C PHE A 215 -14.57 10.31 19.31
N ASN A 216 -13.75 9.29 19.47
CA ASN A 216 -13.68 8.51 20.68
C ASN A 216 -12.34 8.75 21.37
N ASP A 217 -12.34 8.67 22.69
CA ASP A 217 -11.13 8.72 23.50
C ASP A 217 -10.34 7.38 23.43
N ALA A 218 -9.23 7.31 24.17
CA ALA A 218 -8.40 6.10 24.23
C ALA A 218 -9.12 4.87 24.81
N ASN A 219 -10.21 5.06 25.55
CA ASN A 219 -11.05 4.01 26.11
C ASN A 219 -12.25 3.68 25.20
N ASN A 220 -12.26 4.22 23.98
CA ASN A 220 -13.32 4.06 22.99
C ASN A 220 -14.67 4.67 23.43
N GLN A 221 -14.64 5.69 24.31
CA GLN A 221 -15.82 6.45 24.72
C GLN A 221 -15.96 7.72 23.87
N ALA A 222 -17.18 8.08 23.49
CA ALA A 222 -17.42 9.28 22.70
C ALA A 222 -16.96 10.55 23.44
N CYS A 223 -16.15 11.37 22.78
CA CYS A 223 -15.76 12.69 23.24
C CYS A 223 -17.00 13.59 23.31
N LYS A 224 -17.22 14.25 24.45
CA LYS A 224 -18.45 15.05 24.70
C LYS A 224 -18.20 16.56 24.70
N ASP A 225 -16.95 16.96 24.76
CA ASP A 225 -16.55 18.34 24.94
C ASP A 225 -15.47 18.72 23.91
N ARG A 226 -15.30 20.02 23.69
CA ARG A 226 -14.35 20.55 22.72
C ARG A 226 -12.91 20.14 23.04
N GLU A 227 -12.51 20.13 24.31
CA GLU A 227 -11.14 19.87 24.73
C GLU A 227 -10.73 18.43 24.43
N SER A 228 -11.61 17.46 24.73
CA SER A 228 -11.39 16.05 24.39
C SER A 228 -11.34 15.82 22.88
N VAL A 229 -12.21 16.46 22.10
CA VAL A 229 -12.14 16.39 20.62
C VAL A 229 -10.85 16.97 20.08
N PHE A 230 -10.43 18.15 20.56
CA PHE A 230 -9.18 18.80 20.12
C PHE A 230 -7.95 17.97 20.48
N THR A 231 -7.99 17.27 21.61
CA THR A 231 -6.95 16.32 22.00
C THR A 231 -6.83 15.17 20.99
N GLN A 232 -7.96 14.60 20.57
CA GLN A 232 -7.97 13.55 19.53
C GLN A 232 -7.52 14.09 18.17
N LEU A 233 -8.02 15.25 17.75
CA LEU A 233 -7.58 15.90 16.50
C LEU A 233 -6.08 16.14 16.48
N SER A 234 -5.50 16.57 17.61
CA SER A 234 -4.06 16.74 17.75
C SER A 234 -3.29 15.42 17.58
N LEU A 235 -3.83 14.32 18.10
CA LEU A 235 -3.24 12.98 17.93
C LEU A 235 -3.33 12.51 16.47
N HIS A 236 -4.47 12.72 15.81
CA HIS A 236 -4.64 12.42 14.39
C HIS A 236 -3.71 13.26 13.51
N TYR A 237 -3.58 14.56 13.81
CA TYR A 237 -2.68 15.45 13.09
C TYR A 237 -1.20 15.02 13.25
N LYS A 238 -0.78 14.61 14.45
CA LYS A 238 0.56 14.05 14.67
C LYS A 238 0.81 12.78 13.84
N LYS A 239 -0.18 11.89 13.72
CA LYS A 239 -0.07 10.70 12.85
C LYS A 239 0.04 11.10 11.39
N PHE A 240 -0.77 12.07 10.94
CA PHE A 240 -0.70 12.61 9.60
C PHE A 240 0.68 13.21 9.30
N LEU A 241 1.23 14.05 10.19
CA LEU A 241 2.56 14.64 10.02
C LEU A 241 3.66 13.58 9.89
N ARG A 242 3.52 12.43 10.56
CA ARG A 242 4.45 11.29 10.40
C ARG A 242 4.33 10.64 9.02
N ARG A 243 3.12 10.55 8.46
CA ARG A 243 2.87 9.95 7.14
C ARG A 243 3.14 10.93 5.99
N LEU A 244 3.05 12.24 6.23
CA LEU A 244 3.20 13.28 5.22
C LEU A 244 4.49 13.17 4.38
N PRO A 245 5.70 12.92 4.96
CA PRO A 245 6.91 12.69 4.19
C PRO A 245 6.79 11.56 3.16
N ILE A 246 6.11 10.46 3.52
CA ILE A 246 5.83 9.35 2.60
C ILE A 246 4.97 9.86 1.44
N LEU A 247 3.85 10.54 1.73
CA LEU A 247 2.94 11.06 0.70
C LEU A 247 3.65 12.00 -0.29
N MET A 248 4.60 12.81 0.19
CA MET A 248 5.40 13.71 -0.66
C MET A 248 6.37 12.96 -1.58
N LYS A 249 6.74 11.72 -1.25
CA LYS A 249 7.62 10.87 -2.06
C LYS A 249 6.89 9.99 -3.07
N LEU A 250 5.56 9.91 -2.97
CA LEU A 250 4.72 9.11 -3.88
C LEU A 250 4.38 9.81 -5.21
N GLU A 251 5.02 10.95 -5.51
CA GLU A 251 4.78 11.72 -6.75
C GLU A 251 3.29 12.09 -6.94
N MET A 252 2.59 12.36 -5.84
CA MET A 252 1.14 12.65 -5.84
C MET A 252 0.81 14.13 -5.99
N PHE A 253 1.69 15.02 -5.51
CA PHE A 253 1.49 16.47 -5.41
C PHE A 253 2.76 17.20 -5.86
#